data_AF-A0A0Q6NTB3-F1
#
_entry.id   AF-A0A0Q6NTB3-F1
#
_cell.length_a   1.000
_cell.length_b   1.000
_cell.length_c   1.000
_cell.angle_alpha   90.00
_cell.angle_beta   90.00
_cell.angle_gamma   90.00
#
_symmetry.space_group_name_H-M   'P 1'
#
loop_
_entity.id
_entity.type
_entity.pdbx_description
1 polymer ?
#
loop_
_entity_poly.entity_id
_entity_poly.type
_entity_poly.pdbx_seq_one_letter_code
_entity_poly.pdbx_strand_id
1 'polypeptide(L)'
;MDLLLSVPGASPEEISRGIAAAQEALERAGFTAEQAADAAFAVEGWDMNGAPEDALDDWDCVASDAWEQANIAALEACCAGWPDDRRPTTVSLELLIEPETQLADRPKALAMLRERAEDDKQREFDGSDGILAWRVAADLENKPEMRDLVTGITVAFTALKLAHFYPDEQIEPKRQAVHDAINALEAATEKPTSH
;
A
#
# COMPACT_ATOMS: atom_id res chain seq x y z
N MET A 1 16.53 -1.37 6.47
CA MET A 1 15.14 -1.65 6.08
C MET A 1 15.18 -2.25 4.68
N ASP A 2 14.42 -3.32 4.43
CA ASP A 2 14.29 -3.88 3.08
C ASP A 2 13.25 -3.08 2.28
N LEU A 3 13.27 -3.22 0.95
CA LEU A 3 12.32 -2.58 0.05
C LEU A 3 11.33 -3.59 -0.50
N LEU A 4 10.10 -3.12 -0.72
CA LEU A 4 9.06 -3.83 -1.44
C LEU A 4 8.71 -3.04 -2.70
N LEU A 5 8.68 -3.73 -3.84
CA LEU A 5 8.26 -3.16 -5.11
C LEU A 5 7.03 -3.93 -5.61
N SER A 6 5.95 -3.21 -5.90
CA SER A 6 4.74 -3.78 -6.49
C SER A 6 4.51 -3.20 -7.88
N VAL A 7 4.54 -4.05 -8.91
CA VAL A 7 4.29 -3.69 -10.31
C VAL A 7 3.35 -4.74 -10.92
N PRO A 8 2.12 -4.36 -11.32
CA PRO A 8 1.17 -5.29 -11.91
C PRO A 8 1.74 -6.03 -13.13
N GLY A 9 1.67 -7.36 -13.08
CA GLY A 9 2.15 -8.22 -14.16
C GLY A 9 3.67 -8.37 -14.27
N ALA A 10 4.45 -7.85 -13.32
CA ALA A 10 5.90 -8.08 -13.29
C ALA A 10 6.26 -9.46 -12.71
N SER A 11 7.26 -10.10 -13.29
CA SER A 11 7.82 -11.35 -12.77
C SER A 11 8.67 -11.10 -11.52
N PRO A 12 8.92 -12.12 -10.68
CA PRO A 12 9.82 -12.00 -9.53
C PRO A 12 11.21 -11.48 -9.90
N GLU A 13 11.74 -11.87 -11.06
CA GLU A 13 13.04 -11.41 -11.56
C GLU A 13 12.99 -9.94 -12.00
N GLU A 14 11.89 -9.49 -12.60
CA GLU A 14 11.66 -8.08 -12.93
C GLU A 14 11.57 -7.23 -11.66
N ILE A 15 10.83 -7.67 -10.66
CA ILE A 15 10.73 -7.03 -9.35
C ILE A 15 12.11 -6.97 -8.66
N SER A 16 12.86 -8.07 -8.68
CA SER A 16 14.19 -8.14 -8.08
C SER A 16 15.17 -7.14 -8.71
N ARG A 17 15.14 -6.97 -10.05
CA ARG A 17 15.94 -5.94 -10.73
C ARG A 17 15.53 -4.53 -10.34
N GLY A 18 14.23 -4.26 -10.22
CA GLY A 18 13.72 -2.97 -9.80
C GLY A 18 14.18 -2.60 -8.38
N ILE A 19 14.06 -3.55 -7.44
CA ILE A 19 14.53 -3.35 -6.06
C ILE A 19 16.04 -3.07 -6.02
N ALA A 20 16.84 -3.85 -6.74
CA ALA A 20 18.29 -3.65 -6.79
C ALA A 20 18.66 -2.25 -7.35
N ALA A 21 17.96 -1.79 -8.39
CA ALA A 21 18.18 -0.47 -8.97
C ALA A 21 17.79 0.68 -8.02
N ALA A 22 16.68 0.54 -7.28
CA ALA A 22 16.31 1.49 -6.24
C ALA A 22 17.36 1.56 -5.12
N GLN A 23 17.83 0.41 -4.65
CA GLN A 23 18.88 0.35 -3.62
C GLN A 23 20.17 1.05 -4.10
N GLU A 24 20.61 0.78 -5.33
CA GLU A 24 21.80 1.43 -5.89
C GLU A 24 21.61 2.95 -6.05
N ALA A 25 20.41 3.41 -6.41
CA ALA A 25 20.10 4.84 -6.50
C ALA A 25 20.21 5.53 -5.13
N LEU A 26 19.64 4.93 -4.08
CA LEU A 26 19.72 5.43 -2.70
C LEU A 26 21.17 5.45 -2.19
N GLU A 27 21.91 4.36 -2.41
CA GLU A 27 23.32 4.26 -2.02
C GLU A 27 24.17 5.34 -2.70
N ARG A 28 23.93 5.59 -3.99
CA ARG A 28 24.64 6.64 -4.75
C ARG A 28 24.31 8.04 -4.25
N ALA A 29 23.06 8.26 -3.83
CA ALA A 29 22.61 9.52 -3.23
C ALA A 29 23.11 9.69 -1.79
N GLY A 30 23.59 8.61 -1.15
CA GLY A 30 24.14 8.64 0.21
C GLY A 30 23.08 8.55 1.31
N PHE A 31 21.88 8.04 0.99
CA PHE A 31 20.77 7.89 1.94
C PHE A 31 20.43 6.41 2.17
N THR A 32 19.98 6.10 3.38
CA THR A 32 19.26 4.84 3.59
C THR A 32 17.85 4.93 3.01
N ALA A 33 17.24 3.77 2.71
CA ALA A 33 15.84 3.72 2.28
C ALA A 33 14.90 4.38 3.29
N GLU A 34 15.12 4.15 4.58
CA GLU A 34 14.31 4.71 5.67
C GLU A 34 14.40 6.24 5.71
N GLN A 35 15.61 6.80 5.65
CA GLN A 35 15.81 8.26 5.60
C GLN A 35 15.11 8.91 4.42
N ALA A 36 15.27 8.32 3.23
CA ALA A 36 14.68 8.87 2.01
C ALA A 36 13.14 8.78 2.02
N ALA A 37 12.58 7.65 2.47
CA ALA A 37 11.14 7.46 2.58
C ALA A 37 10.49 8.36 3.64
N ASP A 38 11.12 8.52 4.81
CA ASP A 38 10.64 9.40 5.87
C ASP A 38 10.64 10.86 5.42
N ALA A 39 11.69 11.29 4.72
CA ALA A 39 11.78 12.62 4.16
C ALA A 39 10.73 12.86 3.06
N ALA A 40 10.53 11.88 2.15
CA ALA A 40 9.47 11.95 1.15
C ALA A 40 8.09 12.06 1.80
N PHE A 41 7.82 11.28 2.85
CA PHE A 41 6.58 11.38 3.61
C PHE A 41 6.42 12.76 4.29
N ALA A 42 7.50 13.31 4.85
CA ALA A 42 7.48 14.65 5.45
C ALA A 42 7.16 15.73 4.40
N VAL A 43 7.76 15.66 3.21
CA VAL A 43 7.50 16.59 2.10
C VAL A 43 6.07 16.44 1.58
N GLU A 44 5.62 15.21 1.28
CA GLU A 44 4.27 14.93 0.77
C GLU A 44 3.17 15.31 1.77
N GLY A 45 3.45 15.23 3.07
CA GLY A 45 2.54 15.64 4.15
C GLY A 45 2.10 17.11 4.07
N TRP A 46 2.83 17.93 3.32
CA TRP A 46 2.55 19.35 3.12
C TRP A 46 1.86 19.68 1.79
N ASP A 47 1.57 18.69 0.93
CA ASP A 47 1.05 18.92 -0.44
C ASP A 47 -0.32 19.67 -0.46
N MET A 48 -1.14 19.55 0.59
CA MET A 48 -2.45 20.21 0.62
C MET A 48 -2.41 21.73 0.86
N ASN A 49 -1.49 22.23 1.69
CA ASN A 49 -1.45 23.65 2.11
C ASN A 49 -0.06 24.29 1.93
N GLY A 50 0.91 23.55 1.40
CA GLY A 50 2.31 23.93 1.39
C GLY A 50 2.96 23.79 2.77
N ALA A 51 4.28 23.63 2.78
CA ALA A 51 5.06 23.64 4.01
C ALA A 51 5.22 25.09 4.50
N PRO A 52 5.07 25.37 5.80
CA PRO A 52 5.50 26.64 6.38
C PRO A 52 6.98 26.96 6.04
N GLU A 53 7.35 28.23 6.08
CA GLU A 53 8.76 28.64 6.04
C GLU A 53 9.52 27.92 7.17
N ASP A 54 10.64 27.28 6.84
CA ASP A 54 11.48 26.45 7.74
C ASP A 54 10.89 25.10 8.21
N ALA A 55 9.74 24.65 7.67
CA ALA A 55 9.17 23.35 8.06
C ALA A 55 9.88 22.13 7.42
N LEU A 56 10.63 22.36 6.36
CA LEU A 56 11.50 21.39 5.69
C LEU A 56 12.88 22.02 5.58
N ASP A 57 13.91 21.28 5.97
CA ASP A 57 15.28 21.72 5.73
C ASP A 57 15.79 21.22 4.37
N ASP A 58 16.95 21.73 3.94
CA ASP A 58 17.58 21.31 2.69
C ASP A 58 17.89 19.80 2.68
N TRP A 59 18.06 19.17 3.86
CA TRP A 59 18.34 17.74 3.97
C TRP A 59 17.08 16.93 3.64
N ASP A 60 15.91 17.31 4.16
CA ASP A 60 14.62 16.66 3.87
C ASP A 60 14.30 16.72 2.37
N CYS A 61 14.51 17.88 1.73
CA CYS A 61 14.30 18.00 0.29
C CYS A 61 15.23 17.06 -0.51
N VAL A 62 16.52 17.02 -0.19
CA VAL A 62 17.49 16.18 -0.89
C VAL A 62 17.25 14.68 -0.63
N ALA A 63 16.85 14.31 0.59
CA ALA A 63 16.49 12.94 0.94
C ALA A 63 15.20 12.49 0.23
N SER A 64 14.20 13.37 0.14
CA SER A 64 12.96 13.14 -0.63
C SER A 64 13.26 12.94 -2.12
N ASP A 65 14.10 13.79 -2.71
CA ASP A 65 14.54 13.64 -4.11
C ASP A 65 15.24 12.30 -4.35
N ALA A 66 15.99 11.80 -3.36
CA ALA A 66 16.63 10.49 -3.44
C ALA A 66 15.59 9.35 -3.47
N TRP A 67 14.47 9.48 -2.74
CA TRP A 67 13.36 8.53 -2.81
C TRP A 67 12.65 8.54 -4.16
N GLU A 68 12.44 9.73 -4.74
CA GLU A 68 11.89 9.85 -6.10
C GLU A 68 12.82 9.19 -7.13
N GLN A 69 14.12 9.46 -7.05
CA GLN A 69 15.12 8.81 -7.92
C GLN A 69 15.12 7.28 -7.77
N ALA A 70 14.94 6.77 -6.55
CA ALA A 70 14.82 5.34 -6.30
C ALA A 70 13.56 4.75 -6.97
N ASN A 71 12.43 5.45 -6.92
CA ASN A 71 11.20 5.07 -7.60
C ASN A 71 11.38 5.02 -9.13
N ILE A 72 12.01 6.05 -9.70
CA ILE A 72 12.32 6.11 -11.14
C ILE A 72 13.24 4.95 -11.55
N ALA A 73 14.32 4.73 -10.79
CA ALA A 73 15.25 3.64 -11.06
C ALA A 73 14.58 2.26 -10.99
N ALA A 74 13.71 2.04 -9.99
CA ALA A 74 12.92 0.83 -9.88
C ALA A 74 12.00 0.62 -11.09
N LEU A 75 11.27 1.66 -11.51
CA LEU A 75 10.38 1.62 -12.67
C LEU A 75 11.15 1.24 -13.94
N GLU A 76 12.27 1.92 -14.20
CA GLU A 76 13.08 1.70 -15.40
C GLU A 76 13.68 0.29 -15.46
N ALA A 77 14.25 -0.19 -14.36
CA ALA A 77 14.89 -1.50 -14.32
C ALA A 77 13.90 -2.66 -14.30
N CYS A 78 12.78 -2.50 -13.58
CA CYS A 78 11.73 -3.51 -13.50
C CYS A 78 11.04 -3.69 -14.86
N CYS A 79 10.61 -2.59 -15.48
CA CYS A 79 9.85 -2.61 -16.72
C CYS A 79 10.74 -2.55 -17.98
N ALA A 80 12.04 -2.86 -17.84
CA ALA A 80 12.98 -2.85 -18.96
C ALA A 80 12.52 -3.80 -20.08
N GLY A 81 12.30 -3.26 -21.28
CA GLY A 81 11.84 -4.03 -22.45
C GLY A 81 10.34 -4.27 -22.52
N TRP A 82 9.54 -3.71 -21.61
CA TRP A 82 8.09 -3.72 -21.74
C TRP A 82 7.64 -2.82 -22.89
N PRO A 83 6.57 -3.19 -23.62
CA PRO A 83 5.99 -2.31 -24.62
C PRO A 83 5.31 -1.10 -23.96
N ASP A 84 5.28 0.04 -24.66
CA ASP A 84 4.82 1.33 -24.11
C ASP A 84 3.37 1.28 -23.58
N ASP A 85 2.51 0.46 -24.18
CA ASP A 85 1.12 0.27 -23.77
C ASP A 85 0.96 -0.54 -22.48
N ARG A 86 1.98 -1.33 -22.10
CA ARG A 86 2.03 -2.08 -20.85
C ARG A 86 2.81 -1.34 -19.75
N ARG A 87 3.74 -0.45 -20.14
CA ARG A 87 4.64 0.21 -19.19
C ARG A 87 3.86 1.19 -18.30
N PRO A 88 3.88 1.02 -16.97
CA PRO A 88 3.23 1.96 -16.07
C PRO A 88 4.00 3.28 -16.01
N THR A 89 3.31 4.36 -15.66
CA THR A 89 3.92 5.68 -15.45
C THR A 89 4.64 5.80 -14.11
N THR A 90 4.24 5.01 -13.12
CA THR A 90 4.80 4.98 -11.77
C THR A 90 4.77 3.54 -11.22
N VAL A 91 5.57 3.27 -10.19
CA VAL A 91 5.56 2.00 -9.44
C VAL A 91 5.24 2.27 -7.97
N SER A 92 4.82 1.23 -7.23
CA SER A 92 4.72 1.31 -5.77
C SER A 92 6.03 0.79 -5.16
N LEU A 93 6.90 1.70 -4.74
CA LEU A 93 8.06 1.39 -3.91
C LEU A 93 7.75 1.72 -2.46
N GLU A 94 7.95 0.76 -1.57
CA GLU A 94 7.60 0.86 -0.15
C GLU A 94 8.75 0.35 0.72
N LEU A 95 8.84 0.84 1.96
CA LEU A 95 9.61 0.17 2.99
C LEU A 95 8.91 -1.13 3.40
N LEU A 96 9.66 -2.22 3.51
CA LEU A 96 9.16 -3.48 4.05
C LEU A 96 9.27 -3.47 5.59
N ILE A 97 8.24 -2.93 6.25
CA ILE A 97 8.17 -2.73 7.70
C ILE A 97 7.30 -3.79 8.41
N GLU A 98 6.29 -4.33 7.72
CA GLU A 98 5.39 -5.38 8.22
C GLU A 98 5.34 -6.55 7.22
N PRO A 99 6.38 -7.41 7.18
CA PRO A 99 6.48 -8.46 6.17
C PRO A 99 5.27 -9.40 6.15
N GLU A 100 4.67 -9.70 7.30
CA GLU A 100 3.54 -10.61 7.37
C GLU A 100 2.30 -10.10 6.64
N THR A 101 2.05 -8.78 6.72
CA THR A 101 0.94 -8.05 6.11
C THR A 101 1.27 -7.70 4.65
N GLN A 102 2.45 -7.10 4.42
CA GLN A 102 2.85 -6.57 3.11
C GLN A 102 3.20 -7.66 2.10
N LEU A 103 3.61 -8.85 2.54
CA LEU A 103 3.90 -9.99 1.65
C LEU A 103 2.79 -11.05 1.63
N ALA A 104 1.64 -10.78 2.27
CA ALA A 104 0.52 -11.71 2.24
C ALA A 104 0.02 -11.91 0.80
N ASP A 105 -0.13 -13.17 0.39
CA ASP A 105 -0.85 -13.50 -0.83
C ASP A 105 -2.35 -13.24 -0.67
N ARG A 106 -3.11 -13.23 -1.78
CA ARG A 106 -4.55 -12.92 -1.74
C ARG A 106 -5.32 -13.78 -0.71
N PRO A 107 -5.21 -15.13 -0.67
CA PRO A 107 -5.93 -15.93 0.30
C PRO A 107 -5.56 -15.60 1.75
N LYS A 108 -4.27 -15.44 2.05
CA LYS A 108 -3.80 -15.08 3.39
C LYS A 108 -4.29 -13.69 3.79
N ALA A 109 -4.20 -12.72 2.88
CA ALA A 109 -4.63 -11.35 3.13
C ALA A 109 -6.14 -11.28 3.42
N LEU A 110 -6.94 -12.03 2.66
CA LEU A 110 -8.38 -12.14 2.89
C LEU A 110 -8.70 -12.79 4.24
N ALA A 111 -8.00 -13.86 4.60
CA ALA A 111 -8.17 -14.51 5.91
C ALA A 111 -7.83 -13.55 7.06
N MET A 112 -6.74 -12.79 6.93
CA MET A 112 -6.35 -11.78 7.91
C MET A 112 -7.39 -10.65 8.02
N LEU A 113 -7.96 -10.17 6.90
CA LEU A 113 -9.05 -9.18 6.95
C LEU A 113 -10.27 -9.72 7.71
N ARG A 114 -10.65 -10.98 7.47
CA ARG A 114 -11.77 -11.61 8.17
C ARG A 114 -11.49 -11.77 9.66
N GLU A 115 -10.29 -12.20 10.05
CA GLU A 115 -9.89 -12.30 11.46
C GLU A 115 -9.94 -10.92 12.15
N ARG A 116 -9.40 -9.88 11.51
CA ARG A 116 -9.40 -8.52 12.05
C ARG A 116 -10.81 -7.93 12.17
N ALA A 117 -11.73 -8.30 11.27
CA ALA A 117 -13.14 -7.91 11.39
C ALA A 117 -13.78 -8.48 12.66
N GLU A 118 -13.24 -9.59 13.18
CA GLU A 118 -13.76 -10.25 14.38
C GLU A 118 -13.13 -9.76 15.70
N ASP A 119 -11.98 -9.07 15.65
CA ASP A 119 -11.22 -8.69 16.84
C ASP A 119 -11.75 -7.41 17.53
N ASP A 120 -12.53 -7.61 18.59
CA ASP A 120 -13.07 -6.53 19.45
C ASP A 120 -11.99 -5.66 20.14
N LYS A 121 -10.76 -6.15 20.21
CA LYS A 121 -9.64 -5.47 20.88
C LYS A 121 -8.84 -4.61 19.93
N GLN A 122 -8.95 -4.83 18.61
CA GLN A 122 -8.15 -4.13 17.63
C GLN A 122 -8.74 -2.75 17.33
N ARG A 123 -8.28 -1.76 18.10
CA ARG A 123 -8.71 -0.35 18.01
C ARG A 123 -7.64 0.59 17.46
N GLU A 124 -6.46 0.04 17.15
CA GLU A 124 -5.34 0.83 16.66
C GLU A 124 -5.45 1.11 15.16
N PHE A 125 -5.07 2.34 14.79
CA PHE A 125 -4.96 2.79 13.42
C PHE A 125 -3.53 2.56 12.95
N ASP A 126 -3.26 1.33 12.53
CA ASP A 126 -1.97 0.89 11.96
C ASP A 126 -1.96 0.92 10.42
N GLY A 127 -3.13 1.07 9.78
CA GLY A 127 -3.27 1.07 8.32
C GLY A 127 -3.16 -0.31 7.66
N SER A 128 -2.91 -1.38 8.45
CA SER A 128 -2.69 -2.72 7.90
C SER A 128 -3.94 -3.27 7.19
N ASP A 129 -5.16 -2.86 7.56
CA ASP A 129 -6.38 -3.24 6.84
C ASP A 129 -6.39 -2.72 5.39
N GLY A 130 -5.90 -1.51 5.16
CA GLY A 130 -5.70 -0.98 3.81
C GLY A 130 -4.64 -1.76 3.02
N ILE A 131 -3.52 -2.09 3.67
CA ILE A 131 -2.46 -2.91 3.05
C ILE A 131 -3.01 -4.28 2.63
N LEU A 132 -3.75 -4.96 3.51
CA LEU A 132 -4.36 -6.26 3.20
C LEU A 132 -5.38 -6.15 2.07
N ALA A 133 -6.20 -5.09 2.05
CA ALA A 133 -7.16 -4.85 0.97
C ALA A 133 -6.45 -4.71 -0.39
N TRP A 134 -5.35 -3.96 -0.44
CA TRP A 134 -4.50 -3.86 -1.64
C TRP A 134 -3.93 -5.22 -2.07
N ARG A 135 -3.54 -6.09 -1.13
CA ARG A 135 -3.05 -7.45 -1.45
C ARG A 135 -4.15 -8.35 -2.01
N VAL A 136 -5.38 -8.25 -1.52
CA VAL A 136 -6.51 -8.99 -2.09
C VAL A 136 -6.85 -8.49 -3.49
N ALA A 137 -6.77 -7.17 -3.69
CA ALA A 137 -7.11 -6.46 -4.91
C ALA A 137 -6.04 -6.51 -6.02
N ALA A 138 -4.85 -7.07 -5.76
CA ALA A 138 -3.67 -6.93 -6.61
C ALA A 138 -3.85 -7.36 -8.08
N ASP A 139 -4.76 -8.32 -8.34
CA ASP A 139 -5.05 -8.86 -9.68
C ASP A 139 -6.18 -8.09 -10.42
N LEU A 140 -6.78 -7.04 -9.83
CA LEU A 140 -7.85 -6.29 -10.48
C LEU A 140 -7.29 -5.35 -11.56
N GLU A 141 -7.70 -5.57 -12.81
CA GLU A 141 -7.30 -4.73 -13.95
C GLU A 141 -7.98 -3.35 -13.93
N ASN A 142 -9.23 -3.28 -13.46
CA ASN A 142 -10.02 -2.05 -13.42
C ASN A 142 -9.57 -1.17 -12.24
N LYS A 143 -8.58 -0.30 -12.47
CA LYS A 143 -7.98 0.55 -11.43
C LYS A 143 -8.96 1.45 -10.66
N PRO A 144 -9.94 2.12 -11.30
CA PRO A 144 -10.98 2.85 -10.58
C PRO A 144 -11.78 1.97 -9.62
N GLU A 145 -12.31 0.84 -10.10
CA GLU A 145 -13.10 -0.09 -9.28
C GLU A 145 -12.28 -0.69 -8.13
N MET A 146 -11.03 -1.06 -8.42
CA MET A 146 -10.07 -1.51 -7.43
C MET A 146 -9.91 -0.50 -6.28
N ARG A 147 -9.73 0.79 -6.62
CA ARG A 147 -9.60 1.86 -5.64
C ARG A 147 -10.86 2.05 -4.82
N ASP A 148 -12.03 1.99 -5.45
CA ASP A 148 -13.31 2.14 -4.75
C ASP A 148 -13.52 1.01 -3.74
N LEU A 149 -13.21 -0.23 -4.13
CA LEU A 149 -13.30 -1.40 -3.24
C LEU A 149 -12.33 -1.31 -2.06
N VAL A 150 -11.06 -0.98 -2.31
CA VAL A 150 -10.07 -0.81 -1.24
C VAL A 150 -10.47 0.34 -0.31
N THR A 151 -10.94 1.47 -0.86
CA THR A 151 -11.44 2.60 -0.07
C THR A 151 -12.63 2.18 0.80
N GLY A 152 -13.55 1.37 0.26
CA GLY A 152 -14.68 0.82 1.00
C GLY A 152 -14.24 0.02 2.23
N ILE A 153 -13.21 -0.83 2.10
CA ILE A 153 -12.62 -1.57 3.24
C ILE A 153 -12.06 -0.60 4.27
N THR A 154 -11.20 0.33 3.86
CA THR A 154 -10.54 1.27 4.78
C THR A 154 -11.55 2.14 5.52
N VAL A 155 -12.60 2.61 4.84
CA VAL A 155 -13.68 3.40 5.46
C VAL A 155 -14.46 2.54 6.46
N ALA A 156 -14.81 1.30 6.12
CA ALA A 156 -15.57 0.42 7.00
C ALA A 156 -14.79 0.07 8.28
N PHE A 157 -13.51 -0.31 8.15
CA PHE A 157 -12.64 -0.57 9.30
C PHE A 157 -12.41 0.68 10.14
N THR A 158 -12.19 1.84 9.50
CA THR A 158 -12.05 3.11 10.21
C THR A 158 -13.30 3.45 11.01
N ALA A 159 -14.48 3.32 10.40
CA ALA A 159 -15.75 3.56 11.08
C ALA A 159 -15.97 2.60 12.26
N LEU A 160 -15.62 1.32 12.11
CA LEU A 160 -15.71 0.33 13.18
C LEU A 160 -14.76 0.66 14.35
N LYS A 161 -13.50 1.04 14.07
CA LYS A 161 -12.50 1.40 15.08
C LYS A 161 -12.84 2.70 15.81
N LEU A 162 -13.39 3.69 15.09
CA LEU A 162 -13.83 4.97 15.68
C LEU A 162 -15.18 4.90 16.39
N ALA A 163 -15.96 3.84 16.20
CA ALA A 163 -17.21 3.68 16.89
C ALA A 163 -16.97 3.57 18.39
N HIS A 164 -17.32 4.62 19.14
CA HIS A 164 -17.39 4.53 20.58
C HIS A 164 -18.49 3.53 20.96
N PHE A 165 -18.10 2.37 21.49
CA PHE A 165 -19.03 1.41 22.04
C PHE A 165 -19.45 1.81 23.44
N TYR A 166 -20.75 2.03 23.64
CA TYR A 166 -21.30 1.95 24.99
C TYR A 166 -21.31 0.47 25.42
N PRO A 167 -21.11 0.16 26.72
CA PRO A 167 -20.99 -1.22 27.21
C PRO A 167 -22.11 -2.18 26.78
N ASP A 168 -23.30 -1.66 26.47
CA ASP A 168 -24.49 -2.45 26.10
C ASP A 168 -24.93 -2.28 24.63
N GLU A 169 -24.13 -1.59 23.79
CA GLU A 169 -24.45 -1.39 22.38
C GLU A 169 -24.04 -2.63 21.55
N GLN A 170 -24.96 -3.13 20.71
CA GLN A 170 -24.66 -4.24 19.81
C GLN A 170 -23.63 -3.82 18.76
N ILE A 171 -22.53 -4.57 18.65
CA ILE A 171 -21.43 -4.33 17.71
C ILE A 171 -21.81 -4.76 16.28
N GLU A 172 -22.69 -5.76 16.16
CA GLU A 172 -23.02 -6.42 14.90
C GLU A 172 -23.44 -5.48 13.76
N PRO A 173 -24.29 -4.46 13.95
CA PRO A 173 -24.66 -3.55 12.85
C PRO A 173 -23.46 -2.77 12.29
N LYS A 174 -22.44 -2.50 13.10
CA LYS A 174 -21.22 -1.79 12.69
C LYS A 174 -20.23 -2.74 12.04
N ARG A 175 -20.17 -3.99 12.49
CA ARG A 175 -19.35 -5.05 11.88
C ARG A 175 -19.88 -5.49 10.52
N GLN A 176 -21.20 -5.45 10.33
CA GLN A 176 -21.82 -5.81 9.05
C GLN A 176 -21.26 -5.00 7.87
N ALA A 177 -21.01 -3.70 8.05
CA ALA A 177 -20.41 -2.88 7.01
C ALA A 177 -19.00 -3.36 6.60
N VAL A 178 -18.21 -3.84 7.56
CA VAL A 178 -16.89 -4.44 7.29
C VAL A 178 -17.04 -5.75 6.53
N HIS A 179 -17.96 -6.63 6.97
CA HIS A 179 -18.24 -7.87 6.26
C HIS A 179 -18.71 -7.65 4.83
N ASP A 180 -19.62 -6.70 4.61
CA ASP A 180 -20.14 -6.37 3.29
C ASP A 180 -19.03 -5.86 2.37
N ALA A 181 -18.14 -5.01 2.89
CA ALA A 181 -16.98 -4.54 2.14
C ALA A 181 -16.00 -5.68 1.79
N ILE A 182 -15.69 -6.56 2.76
CA ILE A 182 -14.83 -7.74 2.52
C ILE A 182 -15.45 -8.66 1.46
N ASN A 183 -16.75 -8.93 1.55
CA ASN A 183 -17.45 -9.79 0.60
C ASN A 183 -17.49 -9.18 -0.80
N ALA A 184 -17.67 -7.85 -0.92
CA ALA A 184 -17.62 -7.17 -2.21
C ALA A 184 -16.23 -7.26 -2.85
N LEU A 185 -15.17 -7.04 -2.07
CA LEU A 185 -13.79 -7.17 -2.54
C LEU A 185 -13.44 -8.61 -2.92
N GLU A 186 -13.87 -9.61 -2.14
CA GLU A 186 -13.68 -11.02 -2.47
C GLU A 186 -14.37 -11.37 -3.79
N ALA A 187 -15.66 -11.02 -3.93
CA ALA A 187 -16.44 -11.32 -5.13
C ALA A 187 -15.86 -10.68 -6.40
N ALA A 188 -15.37 -9.44 -6.31
CA ALA A 188 -14.74 -8.75 -7.43
C ALA A 188 -13.42 -9.41 -7.88
N THR A 189 -12.73 -10.07 -6.94
CA THR A 189 -11.41 -10.68 -7.18
C THR A 189 -11.48 -12.20 -7.43
N GLU A 190 -12.68 -12.80 -7.38
CA GLU A 190 -12.88 -14.18 -7.80
C GLU A 190 -12.73 -14.29 -9.32
N LYS A 191 -11.77 -15.09 -9.77
CA LYS A 191 -11.64 -15.42 -11.21
C LYS A 191 -12.87 -16.24 -11.62
N PRO A 192 -13.50 -15.97 -12.78
CA PRO A 192 -14.56 -16.84 -13.28
C PRO A 192 -14.02 -18.26 -13.36
N THR A 193 -14.68 -19.20 -12.69
CA THR A 193 -14.44 -20.62 -12.95
C THR A 193 -14.82 -20.88 -14.39
N SER A 194 -13.83 -21.06 -15.26
CA SER A 194 -14.03 -21.59 -16.60
C SER A 194 -14.75 -22.93 -16.48
N HIS A 195 -16.04 -22.94 -16.83
CA HIS A 195 -16.83 -24.15 -17.01
C HIS A 195 -16.54 -24.80 -18.35
#